data_AF-A0A6V8IMK0-F1
#
_entry.id   AF-A0A6V8IMK0-F1
#
_cell.length_a   1.000
_cell.length_b   1.000
_cell.length_c   1.000
_cell.angle_alpha   90.00
_cell.angle_beta   90.00
_cell.angle_gamma   90.00
#
_symmetry.space_group_name_H-M   'P 1'
#
loop_
_entity.id
_entity.type
_entity.pdbx_description
1 polymer ?
#
loop_
_entity_poly.entity_id
_entity_poly.type
_entity_poly.pdbx_seq_one_letter_code
_entity_poly.pdbx_strand_id
1 'polypeptide(L)'
;MLRKLAGYPRQNPVARALREIGRVERTLFMLDWFDDPEQRRRTNSVLNKGEARNALARAVFFNRLGELRDRTFENQRHRASGLTLVTAAITLWNTVYLDRAAQHLRQTGIAIPVDVLAHVAPLGWEHIGLTGDYLWGEIGQPRDDFRPLRLQSGF
;
A
#
# COMPACT_ATOMS: atom_id res chain seq x y z
N MET A 1 -28.63 -15.47 3.70
CA MET A 1 -29.30 -14.39 4.48
C MET A 1 -29.01 -12.98 3.96
N LEU A 2 -27.76 -12.61 3.70
CA LEU A 2 -27.39 -11.26 3.20
C LEU A 2 -28.13 -10.82 1.91
N ARG A 3 -28.36 -11.74 0.96
CA ARG A 3 -29.11 -11.47 -0.28
C ARG A 3 -30.58 -11.08 -0.06
N LYS A 4 -31.21 -11.54 1.04
CA LYS A 4 -32.61 -11.26 1.40
C LYS A 4 -32.76 -9.90 2.10
N LEU A 5 -31.72 -9.48 2.83
CA LEU A 5 -31.62 -8.16 3.45
C LEU A 5 -31.34 -7.05 2.42
N ALA A 6 -30.56 -7.36 1.38
CA ALA A 6 -30.23 -6.44 0.29
C ALA A 6 -31.40 -6.19 -0.69
N GLY A 7 -32.41 -7.07 -0.74
CA GLY A 7 -33.55 -6.96 -1.66
C GLY A 7 -34.54 -5.83 -1.34
N TYR A 8 -34.63 -5.41 -0.06
CA TYR A 8 -35.54 -4.33 0.38
C TYR A 8 -34.90 -3.44 1.46
N PRO A 9 -33.84 -2.67 1.12
CA PRO A 9 -33.02 -1.95 2.09
C PRO A 9 -33.77 -0.84 2.84
N ARG A 10 -34.85 -0.30 2.25
CA ARG A 10 -35.66 0.77 2.84
C ARG A 10 -36.89 0.31 3.63
N GLN A 11 -37.34 -0.93 3.46
CA GLN A 11 -38.58 -1.44 4.07
C GLN A 11 -38.35 -2.52 5.13
N ASN A 12 -37.15 -3.09 5.24
CA ASN A 12 -36.87 -4.13 6.23
C ASN A 12 -36.51 -3.53 7.61
N PRO A 13 -37.33 -3.73 8.66
CA PRO A 13 -37.08 -3.18 10.00
C PRO A 13 -35.79 -3.70 10.64
N VAL A 14 -35.38 -4.94 10.33
CA VAL A 14 -34.09 -5.51 10.80
C VAL A 14 -32.92 -4.78 10.14
N ALA A 15 -33.01 -4.49 8.84
CA ALA A 15 -31.98 -3.73 8.14
C ALA A 15 -31.90 -2.28 8.65
N ARG A 16 -33.02 -1.70 9.09
CA ARG A 16 -33.04 -0.39 9.76
C ARG A 16 -32.38 -0.45 11.13
N ALA A 17 -32.73 -1.43 11.96
CA ALA A 17 -32.11 -1.62 13.29
C ALA A 17 -30.59 -1.79 13.19
N LEU A 18 -30.11 -2.63 12.27
CA LEU A 18 -28.66 -2.81 12.02
C LEU A 18 -27.98 -1.51 11.56
N ARG A 19 -28.65 -0.68 10.76
CA ARG A 19 -28.13 0.64 10.36
C ARG A 19 -28.03 1.60 11.53
N GLU A 20 -29.02 1.62 12.43
CA GLU A 20 -28.95 2.47 13.62
C GLU A 20 -27.86 2.00 14.58
N ILE A 21 -27.69 0.68 14.78
CA ILE A 21 -26.54 0.13 15.54
C ILE A 21 -25.22 0.62 14.93
N GLY A 22 -25.06 0.50 13.61
CA GLY A 22 -23.84 0.99 12.94
C GLY A 22 -23.64 2.50 13.02
N ARG A 23 -24.70 3.30 13.21
CA ARG A 23 -24.58 4.74 13.49
C ARG A 23 -24.11 5.00 14.91
N VAL A 24 -24.65 4.29 15.90
CA VAL A 24 -24.22 4.40 17.30
C VAL A 24 -22.74 4.06 17.42
N GLU A 25 -22.29 2.94 16.85
CA GLU A 25 -20.87 2.55 16.82
C GLU A 25 -19.99 3.62 16.16
N ARG A 26 -20.43 4.20 15.03
CA ARG A 26 -19.70 5.28 14.36
C ARG A 26 -19.61 6.53 15.24
N THR A 27 -20.69 6.89 15.93
CA THR A 27 -20.72 8.05 16.83
C THR A 27 -19.79 7.84 18.02
N LEU A 28 -19.82 6.68 18.66
CA LEU A 28 -18.90 6.34 19.75
C LEU A 28 -17.45 6.41 19.28
N PHE A 29 -17.13 5.78 18.14
CA PHE A 29 -15.80 5.87 17.54
C PHE A 29 -15.37 7.32 17.24
N MET A 30 -16.27 8.16 16.72
CA MET A 30 -15.96 9.56 16.46
C MET A 30 -15.68 10.34 17.75
N LEU A 31 -16.45 10.09 18.81
CA LEU A 31 -16.24 10.71 20.12
C LEU A 31 -14.88 10.31 20.69
N ASP A 32 -14.55 9.01 20.68
CA ASP A 32 -13.24 8.52 21.10
C ASP A 32 -12.12 9.14 20.25
N TRP A 33 -12.33 9.28 18.94
CA TRP A 33 -11.35 9.87 18.03
C TRP A 33 -11.14 11.37 18.30
N PHE A 34 -12.16 12.11 18.73
CA PHE A 34 -11.99 13.51 19.13
C PHE A 34 -11.26 13.64 20.47
N ASP A 35 -11.52 12.74 21.42
CA ASP A 35 -11.02 12.83 22.79
C ASP A 35 -9.62 12.24 22.96
N ASP A 36 -9.29 11.11 22.29
CA ASP A 36 -8.02 10.39 22.43
C ASP A 36 -7.02 10.65 21.27
N PRO A 37 -5.95 11.43 21.50
CA PRO A 37 -4.90 11.65 20.49
C PRO A 37 -4.12 10.37 20.11
N GLU A 38 -4.05 9.37 20.98
CA GLU A 38 -3.40 8.10 20.69
C GLU A 38 -4.24 7.25 19.73
N GLN A 39 -5.56 7.16 19.96
CA GLN A 39 -6.48 6.54 19.00
C GLN A 39 -6.37 7.21 17.62
N ARG A 40 -6.38 8.55 17.55
CA ARG A 40 -6.17 9.27 16.28
C ARG A 40 -4.89 8.88 15.57
N ARG A 41 -3.76 8.85 16.30
CA ARG A 41 -2.45 8.50 15.75
C ARG A 41 -2.44 7.07 15.20
N ARG A 42 -3.04 6.11 15.93
CA ARG A 42 -3.17 4.72 15.48
C ARG A 42 -4.02 4.62 14.21
N THR A 43 -5.19 5.26 14.18
CA THR A 43 -6.06 5.29 12.99
C THR A 43 -5.34 5.91 11.79
N ASN A 44 -4.70 7.06 11.96
CA ASN A 44 -3.97 7.73 10.89
C ASN A 44 -2.79 6.89 10.37
N SER A 45 -2.07 6.19 11.25
CA SER A 45 -1.00 5.27 10.83
C SER A 45 -1.52 4.17 9.90
N VAL A 46 -2.67 3.58 10.23
CA VAL A 46 -3.31 2.55 9.40
C VAL A 46 -3.80 3.14 8.08
N LEU A 47 -4.45 4.30 8.12
CA LEU A 47 -4.92 5.01 6.92
C LEU A 47 -3.76 5.36 5.99
N ASN A 48 -2.68 5.93 6.52
CA ASN A 48 -1.50 6.30 5.75
C ASN A 48 -0.88 5.08 5.05
N LYS A 49 -0.83 3.92 5.71
CA LYS A 49 -0.37 2.66 5.08
C LYS A 49 -1.26 2.26 3.90
N GLY A 50 -2.59 2.36 4.07
CA GLY A 50 -3.57 2.09 3.02
C GLY A 50 -3.44 3.05 1.84
N GLU A 51 -3.36 4.35 2.12
CA GLU A 51 -3.20 5.41 1.11
C GLU A 51 -1.90 5.24 0.32
N ALA A 52 -0.77 4.97 1.01
CA ALA A 52 0.52 4.74 0.37
C ALA A 52 0.49 3.49 -0.54
N ARG A 53 -0.13 2.40 -0.08
CA ARG A 53 -0.32 1.19 -0.91
C ARG A 53 -1.17 1.49 -2.14
N ASN A 54 -2.26 2.23 -1.96
CA ASN A 54 -3.14 2.62 -3.06
C ASN A 54 -2.44 3.55 -4.05
N ALA A 55 -1.61 4.47 -3.55
CA ALA A 55 -0.82 5.36 -4.39
C ALA A 55 0.21 4.58 -5.22
N LEU A 56 0.92 3.63 -4.61
CA LEU A 56 1.80 2.70 -5.32
C LEU A 56 1.04 1.90 -6.39
N ALA A 57 -0.11 1.32 -6.02
CA ALA A 57 -0.92 0.56 -6.96
C ALA A 57 -1.40 1.42 -8.15
N ARG A 58 -1.78 2.68 -7.90
CA ARG A 58 -2.12 3.64 -8.96
C ARG A 58 -0.92 3.97 -9.85
N ALA A 59 0.27 4.13 -9.27
CA ALA A 59 1.49 4.40 -10.03
C ALA A 59 1.87 3.20 -10.92
N VAL A 60 1.75 1.97 -10.42
CA VAL A 60 1.97 0.75 -11.20
C VAL A 60 0.91 0.60 -12.29
N PHE A 61 -0.35 0.92 -11.98
CA PHE A 61 -1.45 0.94 -12.94
C PHE A 61 -1.55 2.30 -13.67
N PHE A 62 -0.44 2.77 -14.24
CA PHE A 62 -0.41 4.08 -14.90
C PHE A 62 -1.28 4.15 -16.17
N ASN A 63 -1.47 3.04 -16.87
CA ASN A 63 -2.28 2.99 -18.09
C ASN A 63 -3.78 2.94 -17.78
N ARG A 64 -4.57 3.84 -18.42
CA ARG A 64 -6.01 4.06 -18.21
C ARG A 64 -6.42 4.57 -16.81
N LEU A 65 -5.62 5.43 -16.18
CA LEU A 65 -6.01 6.16 -14.95
C LEU A 65 -6.42 5.26 -13.75
N GLY A 66 -5.92 4.02 -13.63
CA GLY A 66 -6.38 3.14 -12.54
C GLY A 66 -7.65 2.32 -12.86
N GLU A 67 -8.28 2.49 -14.03
CA GLU A 67 -9.59 1.87 -14.31
C GLU A 67 -9.50 0.49 -14.99
N LEU A 68 -10.11 -0.52 -14.34
CA LEU A 68 -10.29 -1.87 -14.89
C LEU A 68 -11.46 -1.94 -15.89
N ARG A 69 -11.29 -1.39 -17.10
CA ARG A 69 -12.31 -1.44 -18.17
C ARG A 69 -12.35 -2.73 -18.99
N ASP A 70 -12.04 -3.89 -18.40
CA ASP A 70 -12.15 -5.16 -19.15
C ASP A 70 -13.58 -5.66 -19.21
N ARG A 71 -13.94 -6.19 -20.38
CA ARG A 71 -15.30 -6.67 -20.68
C ARG A 71 -15.71 -7.89 -19.85
N THR A 72 -14.76 -8.72 -19.43
CA THR A 72 -15.03 -9.96 -18.67
C THR A 72 -14.48 -9.86 -17.25
N PHE A 73 -15.21 -10.46 -16.31
CA PHE A 73 -14.81 -10.57 -14.91
C PHE A 73 -13.46 -11.29 -14.74
N GLU A 74 -13.21 -12.30 -15.57
CA GLU A 74 -11.95 -13.05 -15.59
C GLU A 74 -10.75 -12.16 -15.92
N ASN A 75 -10.85 -11.32 -16.96
CA ASN A 75 -9.78 -10.40 -17.32
C ASN A 75 -9.53 -9.34 -16.23
N GLN A 76 -10.60 -8.84 -15.59
CA GLN A 76 -10.47 -7.95 -14.42
C GLN A 76 -9.73 -8.65 -13.27
N ARG A 77 -10.02 -9.92 -13.01
CA ARG A 77 -9.34 -10.73 -11.98
C ARG A 77 -7.87 -10.95 -12.30
N HIS A 78 -7.53 -11.25 -13.56
CA HIS A 78 -6.12 -11.41 -13.96
C HIS A 78 -5.34 -10.11 -13.80
N ARG A 79 -5.91 -8.97 -14.20
CA ARG A 79 -5.27 -7.66 -13.99
C ARG A 79 -5.13 -7.29 -12.52
N ALA A 80 -6.17 -7.52 -11.70
CA ALA A 80 -6.09 -7.26 -10.27
C ALA A 80 -5.02 -8.13 -9.58
N SER A 81 -4.93 -9.40 -10.00
CA SER A 81 -3.88 -10.33 -9.52
C SER A 81 -2.49 -9.87 -9.94
N GLY A 82 -2.32 -9.48 -11.21
CA GLY A 82 -1.04 -8.96 -11.73
C GLY A 82 -0.60 -7.67 -11.03
N LEU A 83 -1.52 -6.73 -10.81
CA LEU A 83 -1.25 -5.51 -10.06
C LEU A 83 -0.82 -5.81 -8.62
N THR A 84 -1.50 -6.76 -7.97
CA THR A 84 -1.14 -7.21 -6.62
C THR A 84 0.26 -7.81 -6.60
N LEU A 85 0.59 -8.66 -7.59
CA LEU A 85 1.89 -9.30 -7.71
C LEU A 85 3.02 -8.26 -7.89
N VAL A 86 2.87 -7.32 -8.83
CA VAL A 86 3.88 -6.29 -9.08
C VAL A 86 4.04 -5.37 -7.87
N THR A 87 2.94 -4.97 -7.23
CA THR A 87 2.98 -4.15 -6.00
C THR A 87 3.73 -4.88 -4.88
N ALA A 88 3.49 -6.18 -4.71
CA ALA A 88 4.19 -7.00 -3.73
C ALA A 88 5.68 -7.16 -4.06
N ALA A 89 6.03 -7.36 -5.34
CA ALA A 89 7.41 -7.44 -5.79
C ALA A 89 8.20 -6.14 -5.53
N ILE A 90 7.59 -4.98 -5.80
CA ILE A 90 8.17 -3.67 -5.47
C ILE A 90 8.35 -3.53 -3.95
N THR A 91 7.33 -3.91 -3.17
CA THR A 91 7.39 -3.84 -1.70
C THR A 91 8.52 -4.71 -1.15
N LEU A 92 8.69 -5.92 -1.69
CA LEU A 92 9.77 -6.84 -1.32
C LEU A 92 11.14 -6.24 -1.67
N TRP A 93 11.29 -5.74 -2.91
CA TRP A 93 12.51 -5.06 -3.35
C TRP A 93 12.87 -3.91 -2.41
N ASN A 94 11.93 -3.02 -2.12
CA ASN A 94 12.14 -1.90 -1.22
C ASN A 94 12.54 -2.36 0.18
N THR A 95 11.90 -3.39 0.73
CA THR A 95 12.21 -3.93 2.05
C THR A 95 13.67 -4.39 2.13
N VAL A 96 14.10 -5.17 1.14
CA VAL A 96 15.48 -5.66 1.03
C VAL A 96 16.49 -4.53 0.91
N TYR A 97 16.23 -3.53 0.06
CA TYR A 97 17.18 -2.43 -0.14
C TYR A 97 17.18 -1.41 1.00
N LEU A 98 16.05 -1.20 1.68
CA LEU A 98 15.99 -0.36 2.88
C LEU A 98 16.82 -0.97 4.02
N ASP A 99 16.75 -2.29 4.21
CA ASP A 99 17.60 -3.00 5.18
C ASP A 99 19.09 -2.85 4.84
N ARG A 100 19.46 -3.08 3.57
CA ARG A 100 20.84 -2.88 3.09
C ARG A 100 21.32 -1.44 3.29
N ALA A 101 20.48 -0.46 2.99
CA ALA A 101 20.79 0.95 3.20
C ALA A 101 20.98 1.27 4.68
N ALA A 102 20.10 0.76 5.55
CA ALA A 102 20.22 0.93 6.99
C ALA A 102 21.48 0.29 7.56
N GLN A 103 21.85 -0.90 7.09
CA GLN A 103 23.10 -1.57 7.47
C GLN A 103 24.32 -0.78 7.03
N HIS A 104 24.33 -0.28 5.78
CA HIS A 104 25.42 0.55 5.29
C HIS A 104 25.60 1.82 6.12
N LEU A 105 24.50 2.54 6.43
CA LEU A 105 24.54 3.73 7.26
C LEU A 105 25.05 3.44 8.69
N ARG A 106 24.66 2.31 9.29
CA ARG A 106 25.20 1.88 10.58
C ARG A 106 26.71 1.61 10.51
N GLN A 107 27.18 0.98 9.43
CA GLN A 107 28.60 0.70 9.22
C GLN A 107 29.43 1.96 9.00
N THR A 108 28.85 3.02 8.43
CA THR A 108 29.53 4.32 8.25
C THR A 108 29.45 5.22 9.50
N GLY A 109 28.92 4.71 10.62
CA GLY A 109 28.86 5.42 11.89
C GLY A 109 27.60 6.28 12.08
N ILE A 110 26.63 6.21 11.17
CA ILE A 110 25.36 6.92 11.30
C ILE A 110 24.42 6.10 12.19
N ALA A 111 24.12 6.62 13.37
CA ALA A 111 23.15 6.01 14.27
C ALA A 111 21.73 6.14 13.69
N ILE A 112 21.07 5.00 13.45
CA ILE A 112 19.67 4.93 13.04
C ILE A 112 18.85 4.40 14.22
N PRO A 113 18.08 5.27 14.91
CA PRO A 113 17.18 4.84 15.96
C PRO A 113 16.15 3.84 15.44
N VAL A 114 15.94 2.74 16.17
CA VAL A 114 15.05 1.63 15.76
C VAL A 114 13.59 2.09 15.71
N ASP A 115 13.21 3.00 16.60
CA ASP A 115 11.91 3.66 16.65
C ASP A 115 11.62 4.44 15.36
N VAL A 116 12.62 5.15 14.81
CA VAL A 116 12.47 5.87 13.54
C VAL A 116 12.30 4.88 12.38
N LEU A 117 13.07 3.79 12.37
CA LEU A 117 12.96 2.77 11.33
C LEU A 117 11.58 2.10 11.30
N ALA A 118 10.92 1.96 12.46
CA ALA A 118 9.56 1.42 12.55
C ALA A 118 8.50 2.28 11.82
N HIS A 119 8.84 3.53 11.49
CA HIS A 119 7.98 4.44 10.75
C HIS A 119 8.26 4.46 9.24
N VAL A 120 9.28 3.74 8.76
CA VAL A 120 9.61 3.66 7.33
C VAL A 120 8.73 2.61 6.64
N ALA A 121 7.95 3.03 5.65
CA ALA A 121 7.14 2.13 4.84
C ALA A 121 7.89 1.75 3.54
N PRO A 122 7.97 0.46 3.17
CA PRO A 122 8.62 0.00 1.94
C PRO A 122 7.75 0.23 0.68
N LEU A 123 7.00 1.33 0.65
CA LEU A 123 5.99 1.61 -0.37
C LEU A 123 6.39 2.72 -1.34
N GLY A 124 7.53 3.40 -1.16
CA GLY A 124 8.01 4.42 -2.09
C GLY A 124 8.35 3.85 -3.47
N TRP A 125 8.22 4.63 -4.54
CA TRP A 125 8.45 4.18 -5.91
C TRP A 125 9.16 5.19 -6.80
N GLU A 126 9.55 6.37 -6.31
CA GLU A 126 10.20 7.38 -7.13
C GLU A 126 11.55 6.90 -7.72
N HIS A 127 12.19 5.91 -7.08
CA HIS A 127 13.42 5.29 -7.55
C HIS A 127 13.21 4.18 -8.61
N ILE A 128 11.96 3.84 -8.95
CA ILE A 128 11.61 2.76 -9.87
C ILE A 128 11.08 3.37 -11.18
N GLY A 129 11.73 3.04 -12.30
CA GLY A 129 11.23 3.39 -13.63
C GLY A 129 10.00 2.54 -13.97
N LEU A 130 8.80 3.07 -13.72
CA LEU A 130 7.52 2.41 -14.05
C LEU A 130 7.10 2.64 -15.51
N THR A 131 7.71 3.61 -16.18
CA THR A 131 7.46 3.99 -17.58
C THR A 131 8.76 3.99 -18.38
N GLY A 132 8.67 3.68 -19.67
CA GLY A 132 9.81 3.67 -20.59
C GLY A 132 9.86 2.37 -21.40
N ASP A 133 10.91 2.24 -22.20
CA ASP A 133 11.16 1.05 -23.01
C ASP A 133 11.88 -0.02 -22.19
N TYR A 134 11.25 -1.18 -22.07
CA TYR A 134 11.82 -2.34 -21.39
C TYR A 134 12.54 -3.22 -22.42
N LEU A 135 13.87 -3.08 -22.50
CA LEU A 135 14.71 -3.89 -23.37
C LEU A 135 15.01 -5.24 -22.72
N TRP A 136 14.15 -6.23 -22.96
CA TRP A 136 14.29 -7.59 -22.43
C TRP A 136 15.58 -8.29 -22.89
N GLY A 137 16.14 -7.90 -24.04
CA GLY A 137 17.38 -8.47 -24.59
C GLY A 137 18.65 -8.11 -23.83
N GLU A 138 18.61 -7.04 -23.01
CA GLU A 138 19.74 -6.59 -22.18
C GLU A 138 19.63 -7.01 -20.72
N ILE A 139 18.51 -7.65 -20.34
CA ILE A 139 18.36 -8.24 -19.02
C ILE A 139 19.22 -9.51 -19.01
N GLY A 140 20.50 -9.33 -18.66
CA GLY A 140 21.39 -10.45 -18.36
C GLY A 140 20.75 -11.38 -17.32
N GLN A 141 21.27 -12.62 -17.23
CA GLN A 141 20.83 -13.56 -16.20
C GLN A 141 20.72 -12.86 -14.83
N PRO A 142 19.71 -13.20 -14.00
CA PRO A 142 19.57 -12.62 -12.68
C PRO A 142 20.94 -12.71 -11.99
N ARG A 143 21.53 -11.55 -11.67
CA ARG A 143 22.77 -11.55 -10.91
C ARG A 143 22.42 -12.11 -9.54
N ASP A 144 23.20 -13.09 -9.07
CA ASP A 144 23.09 -13.57 -7.69
C ASP A 144 23.40 -12.45 -6.68
N ASP A 145 23.98 -11.36 -7.16
CA ASP A 145 24.35 -10.19 -6.38
C ASP A 145 23.30 -9.07 -6.42
N PHE A 146 23.20 -8.34 -5.30
CA PHE A 146 22.39 -7.13 -5.22
C PHE A 146 22.96 -6.00 -6.08
N ARG A 147 22.09 -5.12 -6.57
CA ARG A 147 22.52 -3.86 -7.18
C ARG A 147 23.26 -3.01 -6.14
N PRO A 148 24.30 -2.28 -6.54
CA PRO A 148 25.02 -1.39 -5.63
C PRO A 148 24.11 -0.27 -5.12
N LEU A 149 24.32 0.16 -3.88
CA LEU A 149 23.63 1.32 -3.31
C LEU A 149 24.08 2.60 -4.05
N ARG A 150 23.13 3.52 -4.27
CA ARG A 150 23.44 4.85 -4.81
C ARG A 150 23.94 5.74 -3.67
N LEU A 151 25.24 5.76 -3.46
CA LEU A 151 25.87 6.64 -2.48
C LEU A 151 25.95 8.04 -3.09
N GLN A 152 25.37 9.06 -2.45
CA GLN A 152 25.64 10.44 -2.83
C GLN A 152 27.09 10.77 -2.48
N SER A 153 27.91 11.04 -3.48
CA SER A 153 29.26 11.57 -3.31
C SER A 153 29.18 13.03 -2.85
N GLY A 154 29.19 13.25 -1.53
CA GLY A 154 29.49 14.55 -0.91
C GLY A 154 28.43 15.65 -1.04
N PHE A 155 28.16 16.31 0.09
CA PHE A 155 27.93 17.76 0.12
C PHE A 155 29.20 18.41 0.64
#